data_AF-A0A2T3KEG1-F1
#
_entry.id   AF-A0A2T3KEG1-F1
#
_cell.length_a   1.000
_cell.length_b   1.000
_cell.length_c   1.000
_cell.angle_alpha   90.00
_cell.angle_beta   90.00
_cell.angle_gamma   90.00
#
_symmetry.space_group_name_H-M   'P 1'
#
loop_
_entity.id
_entity.type
_entity.pdbx_description
1 polymer ?
#
loop_
_entity_poly.entity_id
_entity_poly.type
_entity_poly.pdbx_seq_one_letter_code
_entity_poly.pdbx_strand_id
1 'polypeptide(L)'
;MTIIRSERRNRFTTISNSVFANNQLSFQAMGMLSYILSKPDNWRVSPAQLITVTKNTAKKTARDGVYAILKELREVGFIVRKKLSTGETNYIVYDVPVGSKSFKNKENNNSKSNDFESDIPKKEQYEPDTVRPDADEPNLSKPTLIKTDIKQELNNNKVDLLSSKHDDTKPIDKYSDSAKQVIQHLNAVTGSKFQCCKSNITHINGRLNDGYTIEELCLVISQKQIEWGSDGKMAQYIRPSTLFKPSKFSGYLQVAKLLERNPGSRPVMPADFDDISWAKNLGI
;
A
#
# COMPACT_ATOMS: atom_id res chain seq x y z
N MET A 1 9.75 10.14 26.52
CA MET A 1 10.16 10.99 25.39
C MET A 1 8.96 11.21 24.48
N THR A 2 8.76 12.44 23.99
CA THR A 2 7.64 12.78 23.09
C THR A 2 8.14 12.85 21.65
N ILE A 3 7.48 12.16 20.72
CA ILE A 3 7.83 12.21 19.29
C ILE A 3 7.15 13.43 18.66
N ILE A 4 7.90 14.52 18.53
CA ILE A 4 7.48 15.71 17.77
C ILE A 4 7.87 15.47 16.30
N ARG A 5 6.93 15.68 15.36
CA ARG A 5 7.17 15.56 13.91
C ARG A 5 6.84 16.89 13.24
N SER A 6 7.68 17.30 12.29
CA SER A 6 7.41 18.46 11.43
C SER A 6 6.26 18.19 10.46
N GLU A 7 5.63 19.26 9.98
CA GLU A 7 4.59 19.19 8.95
C GLU A 7 5.10 18.53 7.67
N ARG A 8 4.25 17.69 7.05
CA ARG A 8 4.58 17.02 5.79
C ARG A 8 4.43 17.98 4.62
N ARG A 9 5.52 18.63 4.23
CA ARG A 9 5.62 19.34 2.95
C ARG A 9 5.80 18.32 1.82
N ASN A 10 5.35 18.67 0.61
CA ASN A 10 5.12 17.78 -0.54
C ASN A 10 6.26 16.76 -0.83
N ARG A 11 5.91 15.66 -1.54
CA ARG A 11 6.79 14.53 -1.93
C ARG A 11 7.04 13.51 -0.81
N PHE A 12 5.97 12.99 -0.20
CA PHE A 12 6.02 11.87 0.74
C PHE A 12 5.51 10.58 0.09
N THR A 13 6.05 9.44 0.51
CA THR A 13 5.51 8.11 0.16
C THR A 13 4.57 7.64 1.26
N THR A 14 3.37 7.20 0.89
CA THR A 14 2.44 6.52 1.80
C THR A 14 2.73 5.03 1.77
N ILE A 15 3.06 4.45 2.92
CA ILE A 15 3.41 3.02 3.06
C ILE A 15 2.43 2.40 4.06
N SER A 16 2.00 1.17 3.80
CA SER A 16 1.15 0.43 4.74
C SER A 16 1.84 0.22 6.09
N ASN A 17 1.10 0.40 7.20
CA ASN A 17 1.61 0.10 8.54
C ASN A 17 1.99 -1.39 8.71
N SER A 18 1.51 -2.29 7.85
CA SER A 18 1.91 -3.70 7.81
C SER A 18 3.41 -3.90 7.61
N VAL A 19 4.11 -2.95 6.97
CA VAL A 19 5.58 -2.97 6.80
C VAL A 19 6.32 -2.78 8.13
N PHE A 20 5.71 -2.08 9.09
CA PHE A 20 6.30 -1.71 10.38
C PHE A 20 5.80 -2.57 11.55
N ALA A 21 5.21 -3.73 11.26
CA ALA A 21 4.74 -4.65 12.29
C ALA A 21 5.89 -5.23 13.13
N ASN A 22 5.65 -5.38 14.43
CA ASN A 22 6.64 -5.88 15.38
C ASN A 22 7.12 -7.29 15.02
N ASN A 23 8.43 -7.53 15.13
CA ASN A 23 9.09 -8.81 14.86
C ASN A 23 8.88 -9.39 13.44
N GLN A 24 8.43 -8.57 12.47
CA GLN A 24 8.17 -9.03 11.11
C GLN A 24 9.32 -8.76 10.13
N LEU A 25 10.03 -7.63 10.28
CA LEU A 25 11.17 -7.26 9.43
C LEU A 25 12.28 -6.61 10.25
N SER A 26 13.53 -6.77 9.80
CA SER A 26 14.66 -5.98 10.22
C SER A 26 14.51 -4.53 9.77
N PHE A 27 15.09 -3.58 10.52
CA PHE A 27 15.10 -2.16 10.11
C PHE A 27 15.75 -1.94 8.73
N GLN A 28 16.68 -2.82 8.31
CA GLN A 28 17.27 -2.77 6.98
C GLN A 28 16.29 -3.22 5.90
N ALA A 29 15.47 -4.25 6.16
CA ALA A 29 14.42 -4.68 5.25
C ALA A 29 13.25 -3.69 5.18
N MET A 30 12.82 -3.10 6.31
CA MET A 30 11.86 -1.99 6.32
C MET A 30 12.38 -0.79 5.49
N GLY A 31 13.66 -0.44 5.65
CA GLY A 31 14.32 0.63 4.89
C GLY A 31 14.43 0.32 3.39
N MET A 32 14.74 -0.92 3.01
CA MET A 32 14.82 -1.31 1.60
C MET A 32 13.42 -1.37 0.95
N LEU A 33 12.43 -1.94 1.63
CA LEU A 33 11.06 -2.01 1.13
C LEU A 33 10.45 -0.61 0.96
N SER A 34 10.59 0.26 1.96
CA SER A 34 10.14 1.66 1.86
C SER A 34 10.83 2.43 0.73
N TYR A 35 12.13 2.20 0.48
CA TYR A 35 12.82 2.78 -0.68
C TYR A 35 12.24 2.27 -2.02
N ILE A 36 11.94 0.98 -2.12
CA ILE A 36 11.34 0.37 -3.33
C ILE A 36 9.94 0.94 -3.58
N LEU A 37 9.09 1.02 -2.54
CA LEU A 37 7.74 1.60 -2.61
C LEU A 37 7.73 3.12 -2.86
N SER A 38 8.87 3.80 -2.76
CA SER A 38 9.03 5.21 -3.14
C SER A 38 9.25 5.43 -4.65
N LYS A 39 9.34 4.35 -5.44
CA LYS A 39 9.57 4.39 -6.89
C LYS A 39 8.25 4.30 -7.66
N PRO A 40 8.20 4.83 -8.90
CA PRO A 40 7.02 4.67 -9.75
C PRO A 40 6.76 3.19 -10.06
N ASP A 41 5.50 2.85 -10.31
CA ASP A 41 5.00 1.46 -10.46
C ASP A 41 5.69 0.65 -11.57
N ASN A 42 6.26 1.34 -12.58
CA ASN A 42 7.02 0.72 -13.67
C ASN A 42 8.49 0.40 -13.31
N TRP A 43 8.94 0.75 -12.10
CA TRP A 43 10.32 0.56 -11.68
C TRP A 43 10.62 -0.92 -11.39
N ARG A 44 11.68 -1.44 -12.00
CA ARG A 44 12.11 -2.83 -11.83
C ARG A 44 13.20 -2.94 -10.77
N VAL A 45 12.99 -3.82 -9.79
CA VAL A 45 13.97 -4.08 -8.72
C VAL A 45 15.24 -4.71 -9.30
N SER A 46 16.32 -3.93 -9.39
CA SER A 46 17.65 -4.43 -9.77
C SER A 46 18.58 -4.48 -8.56
N PRO A 47 19.13 -5.65 -8.18
CA PRO A 47 20.11 -5.75 -7.10
C PRO A 47 21.35 -4.86 -7.32
N ALA A 48 21.79 -4.69 -8.57
CA ALA A 48 22.91 -3.81 -8.91
C ALA A 48 22.60 -2.33 -8.61
N GLN A 49 21.37 -1.89 -8.86
CA GLN A 49 20.93 -0.54 -8.51
C GLN A 49 20.83 -0.36 -6.99
N LEU A 50 20.28 -1.33 -6.26
CA LEU A 50 20.17 -1.28 -4.80
C LEU A 50 21.54 -1.17 -4.10
N ILE A 51 22.57 -1.86 -4.59
CA ILE A 51 23.96 -1.69 -4.09
C ILE A 51 24.43 -0.26 -4.32
N THR A 52 24.20 0.29 -5.52
CA THR A 52 24.65 1.63 -5.92
C THR A 52 24.02 2.74 -5.06
N VAL A 53 22.75 2.60 -4.67
CA VAL A 53 22.02 3.56 -3.81
C VAL A 53 22.72 3.81 -2.46
N THR A 54 23.38 2.79 -1.90
CA THR A 54 24.05 2.92 -0.59
C THR A 54 25.57 3.16 -0.69
N LYS A 55 26.12 3.29 -1.90
CA LYS A 55 27.57 3.35 -2.14
C LYS A 55 28.28 4.49 -1.40
N ASN A 56 27.62 5.64 -1.29
CA ASN A 56 28.16 6.87 -0.70
C ASN A 56 27.61 7.16 0.72
N THR A 57 27.04 6.17 1.41
CA THR A 57 26.53 6.34 2.79
C THR A 57 27.54 5.81 3.82
N ALA A 58 27.45 6.32 5.05
CA ALA A 58 28.31 5.88 6.16
C ALA A 58 28.25 4.36 6.43
N LYS A 59 27.09 3.72 6.16
CA LYS A 59 26.90 2.27 6.20
C LYS A 59 26.47 1.75 4.82
N LYS A 60 27.46 1.58 3.93
CA LYS A 60 27.26 0.93 2.62
C LYS A 60 26.74 -0.50 2.77
N THR A 61 25.79 -0.90 1.94
CA THR A 61 25.30 -2.28 1.89
C THR A 61 26.00 -3.02 0.74
N ALA A 62 26.86 -3.98 1.08
CA ALA A 62 27.54 -4.83 0.10
C ALA A 62 26.54 -5.76 -0.63
N ARG A 63 27.00 -6.37 -1.73
CA ARG A 63 26.22 -7.29 -2.58
C ARG A 63 25.44 -8.32 -1.77
N ASP A 64 26.12 -9.02 -0.87
CA ASP A 64 25.53 -10.11 -0.10
C ASP A 64 24.54 -9.61 0.96
N GLY A 65 24.78 -8.41 1.51
CA GLY A 65 23.82 -7.73 2.37
C GLY A 65 22.51 -7.39 1.63
N VAL A 66 22.58 -6.94 0.38
CA VAL A 66 21.37 -6.71 -0.45
C VAL A 66 20.63 -8.02 -0.69
N TYR A 67 21.33 -9.12 -0.99
CA TYR A 67 20.68 -10.43 -1.16
C TYR A 67 20.10 -11.01 0.14
N ALA A 68 20.73 -10.77 1.29
CA ALA A 68 20.18 -11.15 2.59
C ALA A 68 18.86 -10.41 2.89
N ILE A 69 18.81 -9.09 2.65
CA ILE A 69 17.60 -8.29 2.83
C ILE A 69 16.49 -8.72 1.85
N LEU A 70 16.82 -8.98 0.58
CA LEU A 70 15.85 -9.50 -0.41
C LEU A 70 15.37 -10.92 -0.06
N LYS A 71 16.21 -11.75 0.59
CA LYS A 71 15.82 -13.07 1.10
C LYS A 71 14.79 -12.94 2.23
N GLU A 72 15.04 -12.05 3.19
CA GLU A 72 14.15 -11.75 4.31
C GLU A 72 12.76 -11.27 3.83
N LEU A 73 12.74 -10.25 2.96
CA LEU A 73 11.51 -9.71 2.37
C LEU A 73 10.68 -10.77 1.61
N ARG A 74 11.35 -11.77 1.02
CA ARG A 74 10.71 -12.90 0.33
C ARG A 74 10.18 -13.96 1.28
N GLU A 75 10.85 -14.21 2.40
CA GLU A 75 10.38 -15.19 3.41
C GLU A 75 9.11 -14.71 4.11
N VAL A 76 9.01 -13.41 4.37
CA VAL A 76 7.81 -12.75 4.92
C VAL A 76 6.69 -12.59 3.88
N GLY A 77 7.00 -12.59 2.58
CA GLY A 77 6.02 -12.51 1.50
C GLY A 77 5.76 -11.10 0.94
N PHE A 78 6.60 -10.11 1.26
CA PHE A 78 6.55 -8.78 0.64
C PHE A 78 7.13 -8.77 -0.78
N ILE A 79 8.03 -9.71 -1.11
CA ILE A 79 8.65 -9.83 -2.43
C ILE A 79 8.53 -11.27 -2.97
N VAL A 80 8.00 -11.41 -4.19
CA VAL A 80 7.97 -12.69 -4.93
C VAL A 80 8.96 -12.64 -6.09
N ARG A 81 9.86 -13.63 -6.14
CA ARG A 81 10.84 -13.79 -7.23
C ARG A 81 10.24 -14.63 -8.36
N LYS A 82 10.05 -14.05 -9.55
CA LYS A 82 9.60 -14.75 -10.76
C LYS A 82 10.75 -14.85 -11.76
N LYS A 83 11.12 -16.08 -12.17
CA LYS A 83 12.00 -16.30 -13.32
C LYS A 83 11.17 -16.15 -14.60
N LEU A 84 11.66 -15.40 -15.57
CA LEU A 84 11.09 -15.35 -16.91
C LEU A 84 11.69 -16.44 -17.79
N SER A 85 11.00 -16.81 -18.87
CA SER A 85 11.52 -17.73 -19.90
C SER A 85 12.79 -17.22 -20.57
N THR A 86 13.04 -15.90 -20.54
CA THR A 86 14.26 -15.24 -21.00
C THR A 86 15.48 -15.44 -20.07
N GLY A 87 15.32 -16.13 -18.94
CA GLY A 87 16.35 -16.27 -17.91
C GLY A 87 16.46 -15.09 -16.94
N GLU A 88 15.82 -13.96 -17.24
CA GLU A 88 15.77 -12.82 -16.33
C GLU A 88 15.02 -13.14 -15.02
N THR A 89 15.48 -12.53 -13.93
CA THR A 89 14.79 -12.57 -12.64
C THR A 89 14.05 -11.27 -12.43
N ASN A 90 12.72 -11.34 -12.38
CA ASN A 90 11.88 -10.22 -11.94
C ASN A 90 11.47 -10.39 -10.46
N TYR A 91 11.29 -9.27 -9.78
CA TYR A 91 10.77 -9.23 -8.41
C TYR A 91 9.45 -8.47 -8.40
N ILE A 92 8.40 -9.12 -7.89
CA ILE A 92 7.09 -8.52 -7.67
C ILE A 92 7.04 -8.09 -6.21
N VAL A 93 6.63 -6.86 -5.94
CA VAL A 93 6.66 -6.23 -4.62
C VAL A 93 5.24 -5.91 -4.19
N TYR A 94 4.93 -6.08 -2.91
CA TYR A 94 3.60 -5.88 -2.34
C TYR A 94 3.66 -5.00 -1.08
N ASP A 95 2.65 -4.15 -0.86
CA ASP A 95 2.49 -3.35 0.37
C ASP A 95 2.03 -4.17 1.59
N VAL A 96 1.49 -5.35 1.35
CA VAL A 96 0.93 -6.28 2.34
C VAL A 96 1.58 -7.65 2.09
N PRO A 97 2.03 -8.38 3.12
CA PRO A 97 2.69 -9.68 2.91
C PRO A 97 1.72 -10.68 2.27
N VAL A 98 2.03 -11.13 1.07
CA VAL A 98 1.26 -12.17 0.37
C VAL A 98 1.76 -13.53 0.86
N GLY A 99 0.88 -14.26 1.55
CA GLY A 99 1.26 -15.37 2.42
C GLY A 99 2.17 -16.43 1.80
N SER A 100 3.40 -16.54 2.32
CA SER A 100 4.44 -17.48 1.90
C SER A 100 4.20 -18.96 2.32
N LYS A 101 2.97 -19.34 2.67
CA LYS A 101 2.60 -20.69 3.15
C LYS A 101 2.32 -21.73 2.05
N SER A 102 2.53 -21.42 0.75
CA SER A 102 2.17 -22.33 -0.35
C SER A 102 3.22 -22.49 -1.46
N PHE A 103 4.51 -22.58 -1.11
CA PHE A 103 5.56 -23.06 -2.03
C PHE A 103 6.59 -24.01 -1.36
N LYS A 104 6.11 -24.85 -0.44
CA LYS A 104 6.79 -26.09 -0.02
C LYS A 104 5.78 -27.22 -0.02
N ASN A 105 5.83 -28.10 -1.03
CA ASN A 105 5.55 -29.54 -0.94
C ASN A 105 5.71 -30.23 -2.30
N LYS A 106 6.18 -31.49 -2.27
CA LYS A 106 6.77 -32.29 -3.37
C LYS A 106 8.12 -31.70 -3.82
N GLU A 107 9.26 -32.37 -3.68
CA GLU A 107 9.62 -33.78 -3.39
C GLU A 107 10.77 -33.80 -2.35
N ASN A 108 11.09 -34.85 -1.58
CA ASN A 108 10.51 -36.17 -1.31
C ASN A 108 10.85 -36.55 0.15
N ASN A 109 10.00 -37.33 0.81
CA ASN A 109 10.36 -37.97 2.09
C ASN A 109 11.07 -39.31 1.82
N ASN A 110 12.25 -39.55 2.40
CA ASN A 110 12.44 -40.77 3.21
C ASN A 110 13.70 -40.76 4.09
N SER A 111 13.68 -41.67 5.07
CA SER A 111 14.83 -42.18 5.85
C SER A 111 15.39 -41.31 6.99
N LYS A 112 14.76 -41.55 8.14
CA LYS A 112 15.25 -41.56 9.54
C LYS A 112 16.77 -41.58 9.80
N SER A 113 17.09 -40.97 10.96
CA SER A 113 18.02 -41.41 12.02
C SER A 113 19.50 -41.63 11.72
N ASN A 114 20.38 -40.90 12.42
CA ASN A 114 20.99 -41.41 13.67
C ASN A 114 21.76 -40.31 14.40
N ASP A 115 21.92 -40.48 15.70
CA ASP A 115 22.82 -39.70 16.55
C ASP A 115 24.28 -39.94 16.16
N PHE A 116 25.14 -38.92 16.26
CA PHE A 116 26.52 -39.08 16.75
C PHE A 116 27.09 -37.74 17.22
N GLU A 117 27.71 -37.78 18.39
CA GLU A 117 28.34 -36.68 19.09
C GLU A 117 29.86 -36.71 18.86
N SER A 118 30.50 -35.53 18.70
CA SER A 118 31.92 -35.32 19.09
C SER A 118 32.35 -33.85 19.00
N ASP A 119 32.81 -33.35 20.14
CA ASP A 119 34.00 -32.50 20.33
C ASP A 119 34.04 -31.01 19.95
N ILE A 120 34.08 -30.23 21.02
CA ILE A 120 34.46 -28.82 21.16
C ILE A 120 36.00 -28.68 21.15
N PRO A 121 36.57 -27.56 20.66
CA PRO A 121 37.58 -26.89 21.50
C PRO A 121 37.22 -25.46 21.93
N LYS A 122 37.63 -25.13 23.15
CA LYS A 122 37.30 -23.91 23.91
C LYS A 122 38.16 -22.70 23.50
N LYS A 123 37.71 -21.51 23.91
CA LYS A 123 38.46 -20.38 24.51
C LYS A 123 37.47 -19.26 24.84
N GLU A 124 37.49 -18.54 25.94
CA GLU A 124 38.09 -18.61 27.29
C GLU A 124 37.49 -17.37 28.00
N GLN A 125 37.10 -17.48 29.26
CA GLN A 125 36.41 -16.40 30.00
C GLN A 125 37.41 -15.45 30.66
N TYR A 126 36.97 -14.23 30.96
CA TYR A 126 37.43 -13.48 32.14
C TYR A 126 36.24 -12.78 32.80
N GLU A 127 35.91 -13.21 34.03
CA GLU A 127 35.16 -12.42 35.01
C GLU A 127 36.15 -11.80 36.00
N PRO A 128 35.78 -10.71 36.68
CA PRO A 128 36.36 -10.33 37.96
C PRO A 128 35.35 -10.48 39.10
N ASP A 129 35.76 -11.17 40.18
CA ASP A 129 35.09 -11.17 41.49
C ASP A 129 34.98 -9.73 42.05
N THR A 130 34.16 -9.34 43.04
CA THR A 130 33.91 -9.85 44.41
C THR A 130 32.78 -8.95 45.02
N VAL A 131 32.07 -9.19 46.14
CA VAL A 131 32.03 -10.19 47.23
C VAL A 131 30.54 -10.43 47.60
N ARG A 132 30.22 -11.37 48.49
CA ARG A 132 28.97 -11.42 49.28
C ARG A 132 29.21 -10.98 50.73
N PRO A 133 28.18 -10.46 51.41
CA PRO A 133 27.95 -10.87 52.80
C PRO A 133 26.50 -11.30 53.08
N ASP A 134 26.39 -12.52 53.61
CA ASP A 134 25.43 -13.09 54.56
C ASP A 134 23.90 -12.87 54.48
N ALA A 135 23.21 -13.80 55.16
CA ALA A 135 21.81 -14.15 54.92
C ALA A 135 20.89 -13.73 56.06
N ASP A 136 19.60 -13.57 55.71
CA ASP A 136 18.47 -13.95 56.57
C ASP A 136 17.28 -14.36 55.68
N GLU A 137 16.78 -15.58 55.89
CA GLU A 137 15.48 -16.09 55.44
C GLU A 137 14.67 -16.45 56.70
N PRO A 138 13.33 -16.58 56.67
CA PRO A 138 12.36 -16.16 55.64
C PRO A 138 11.13 -15.42 56.24
N ASN A 139 10.23 -14.90 55.39
CA ASN A 139 8.80 -15.03 55.70
C ASN A 139 7.90 -15.01 54.46
N LEU A 140 6.83 -15.82 54.49
CA LEU A 140 5.92 -15.98 53.35
C LEU A 140 4.91 -14.83 53.28
N SER A 141 4.83 -14.16 52.12
CA SER A 141 3.58 -13.54 51.68
C SER A 141 3.51 -13.47 50.14
N LYS A 142 2.33 -13.78 49.59
CA LYS A 142 2.12 -13.87 48.13
C LYS A 142 2.10 -12.46 47.51
N PRO A 143 2.82 -12.18 46.42
CA PRO A 143 2.70 -10.90 45.72
C PRO A 143 1.36 -10.81 45.00
N THR A 144 0.53 -9.85 45.42
CA THR A 144 -0.75 -9.51 44.80
C THR A 144 -0.56 -9.02 43.37
N LEU A 145 -1.43 -9.46 42.45
CA LEU A 145 -1.48 -9.00 41.05
C LEU A 145 -1.72 -7.48 40.97
N ILE A 146 -0.67 -6.71 40.67
CA ILE A 146 -0.82 -5.30 40.34
C ILE A 146 -1.25 -5.18 38.87
N LYS A 147 -2.57 -5.12 38.66
CA LYS A 147 -3.14 -4.49 37.47
C LYS A 147 -3.07 -2.97 37.68
N THR A 148 -2.17 -2.28 36.98
CA THR A 148 -2.26 -0.83 36.82
C THR A 148 -3.15 -0.50 35.62
N ASP A 149 -4.45 -0.43 35.87
CA ASP A 149 -5.42 0.11 34.93
C ASP A 149 -5.11 1.59 34.64
N ILE A 150 -4.77 1.90 33.38
CA ILE A 150 -4.86 3.26 32.85
C ILE A 150 -5.97 3.28 31.82
N LYS A 151 -7.04 4.01 32.17
CA LYS A 151 -8.25 4.16 31.36
C LYS A 151 -7.92 4.81 30.01
N GLN A 152 -8.22 4.11 28.93
CA GLN A 152 -8.68 4.74 27.69
C GLN A 152 -10.05 4.14 27.36
N GLU A 153 -11.08 4.97 27.48
CA GLU A 153 -12.46 4.56 27.31
C GLU A 153 -12.76 4.28 25.83
N LEU A 154 -13.06 3.02 25.50
CA LEU A 154 -13.86 2.72 24.31
C LEU A 154 -15.29 3.22 24.60
N ASN A 155 -15.66 4.36 24.03
CA ASN A 155 -17.07 4.76 23.98
C ASN A 155 -17.78 4.04 22.83
N ASN A 156 -18.13 2.77 23.07
CA ASN A 156 -19.06 2.00 22.25
C ASN A 156 -20.48 2.20 22.78
N ASN A 157 -21.22 3.18 22.25
CA ASN A 157 -22.67 3.19 22.37
C ASN A 157 -23.31 2.74 21.05
N LYS A 158 -24.01 1.61 21.13
CA LYS A 158 -24.69 0.94 20.01
C LYS A 158 -26.18 1.26 20.09
N VAL A 159 -26.80 1.48 18.92
CA VAL A 159 -28.25 1.63 18.64
C VAL A 159 -29.02 2.67 19.46
N ASP A 160 -29.62 3.62 18.73
CA ASP A 160 -31.06 3.81 18.90
C ASP A 160 -31.75 4.05 17.53
N LEU A 161 -33.05 3.77 17.49
CA LEU A 161 -33.90 3.80 16.30
C LEU A 161 -34.67 5.12 16.18
N LEU A 162 -34.95 5.52 14.94
CA LEU A 162 -35.92 6.54 14.52
C LEU A 162 -35.97 7.89 15.29
N SER A 163 -35.61 8.96 14.57
CA SER A 163 -36.51 10.12 14.54
C SER A 163 -36.53 10.75 13.14
N SER A 164 -37.66 10.58 12.45
CA SER A 164 -37.95 11.28 11.21
C SER A 164 -38.20 12.76 11.47
N LYS A 165 -37.51 13.64 10.74
CA LYS A 165 -38.11 14.85 10.14
C LYS A 165 -37.36 15.24 8.87
N HIS A 166 -37.86 14.82 7.71
CA HIS A 166 -37.83 15.64 6.50
C HIS A 166 -38.99 15.25 5.58
N ASP A 167 -39.76 16.26 5.21
CA ASP A 167 -40.98 16.28 4.40
C ASP A 167 -41.26 15.10 3.45
N ASP A 168 -42.46 14.56 3.59
CA ASP A 168 -43.16 13.82 2.55
C ASP A 168 -43.64 14.78 1.43
N THR A 169 -42.72 15.16 0.54
CA THR A 169 -43.06 15.56 -0.85
C THR A 169 -41.99 15.09 -1.83
N LYS A 170 -42.12 13.83 -2.26
CA LYS A 170 -41.32 13.22 -3.34
C LYS A 170 -41.48 14.02 -4.65
N PRO A 171 -40.41 14.12 -5.44
CA PRO A 171 -40.30 13.19 -6.56
C PRO A 171 -39.43 11.97 -6.22
N ILE A 172 -39.80 10.81 -6.74
CA ILE A 172 -38.98 9.60 -6.64
C ILE A 172 -37.80 9.76 -7.59
N ASP A 173 -36.60 9.91 -7.04
CA ASP A 173 -35.35 9.90 -7.78
C ASP A 173 -35.16 8.51 -8.42
N LYS A 174 -35.62 8.36 -9.67
CA LYS A 174 -35.69 7.12 -10.46
C LYS A 174 -34.39 6.29 -10.49
N TYR A 175 -33.25 6.91 -10.20
CA TYR A 175 -31.92 6.32 -10.24
C TYR A 175 -31.17 6.35 -8.90
N SER A 176 -31.87 6.54 -7.77
CA SER A 176 -31.26 6.68 -6.43
C SER A 176 -30.28 5.54 -6.09
N ASP A 177 -30.64 4.28 -6.39
CA ASP A 177 -29.78 3.12 -6.10
C ASP A 177 -28.60 2.99 -7.07
N SER A 178 -28.79 3.31 -8.36
CA SER A 178 -27.71 3.42 -9.35
C SER A 178 -26.68 4.48 -8.94
N ALA A 179 -27.13 5.63 -8.45
CA ALA A 179 -26.23 6.69 -7.98
C ALA A 179 -25.45 6.29 -6.72
N LYS A 180 -26.06 5.54 -5.79
CA LYS A 180 -25.36 4.97 -4.63
C LYS A 180 -24.23 4.02 -5.07
N GLN A 181 -24.47 3.15 -6.06
CA GLN A 181 -23.45 2.25 -6.59
C GLN A 181 -22.25 3.02 -7.19
N VAL A 182 -22.50 4.06 -7.99
CA VAL A 182 -21.45 4.91 -8.57
C VAL A 182 -20.65 5.64 -7.48
N ILE A 183 -21.30 6.16 -6.43
CA ILE A 183 -20.62 6.81 -5.30
C ILE A 183 -19.78 5.80 -4.50
N GLN A 184 -20.30 4.58 -4.29
CA GLN A 184 -19.58 3.51 -3.61
C GLN A 184 -18.34 3.09 -4.41
N HIS A 185 -18.45 2.96 -5.74
CA HIS A 185 -17.33 2.69 -6.64
C HIS A 185 -16.29 3.83 -6.63
N LEU A 186 -16.74 5.09 -6.70
CA LEU A 186 -15.86 6.26 -6.57
C LEU A 186 -15.07 6.23 -5.26
N ASN A 187 -15.72 5.97 -4.13
CA ASN A 187 -15.06 5.87 -2.83
C ASN A 187 -14.07 4.69 -2.78
N ALA A 188 -14.42 3.54 -3.34
CA ALA A 188 -13.54 2.36 -3.40
C ALA A 188 -12.28 2.60 -4.26
N VAL A 189 -12.42 3.22 -5.43
CA VAL A 189 -11.30 3.48 -6.37
C VAL A 189 -10.39 4.61 -5.91
N THR A 190 -10.95 5.65 -5.28
CA THR A 190 -10.19 6.87 -4.91
C THR A 190 -9.73 6.90 -3.45
N GLY A 191 -10.23 5.99 -2.61
CA GLY A 191 -10.08 6.06 -1.15
C GLY A 191 -10.89 7.18 -0.49
N SER A 192 -11.72 7.91 -1.24
CA SER A 192 -12.53 9.01 -0.75
C SER A 192 -13.71 8.55 0.11
N LYS A 193 -14.35 9.50 0.82
CA LYS A 193 -15.52 9.26 1.68
C LYS A 193 -16.71 10.16 1.31
N PHE A 194 -17.00 10.26 0.01
CA PHE A 194 -18.14 11.02 -0.49
C PHE A 194 -19.45 10.41 0.00
N GLN A 195 -20.32 11.24 0.57
CA GLN A 195 -21.62 10.83 1.06
C GLN A 195 -22.63 10.71 -0.09
N CYS A 196 -23.59 9.79 0.05
CA CYS A 196 -24.76 9.66 -0.84
C CYS A 196 -25.80 10.76 -0.58
N CYS A 197 -25.36 12.01 -0.50
CA CYS A 197 -26.23 13.18 -0.31
C CYS A 197 -26.81 13.65 -1.65
N LYS A 198 -27.93 14.38 -1.59
CA LYS A 198 -28.67 14.86 -2.78
C LYS A 198 -27.77 15.58 -3.79
N SER A 199 -26.87 16.44 -3.33
CA SER A 199 -25.90 17.17 -4.19
C SER A 199 -25.04 16.24 -5.06
N ASN A 200 -24.44 15.20 -4.46
CA ASN A 200 -23.62 14.24 -5.20
C ASN A 200 -24.46 13.36 -6.13
N ILE A 201 -25.64 12.95 -5.68
CA ILE A 201 -26.58 12.12 -6.46
C ILE A 201 -27.10 12.89 -7.69
N THR A 202 -27.41 14.19 -7.58
CA THR A 202 -27.88 15.02 -8.70
C THR A 202 -26.90 15.01 -9.88
N HIS A 203 -25.59 15.08 -9.62
CA HIS A 203 -24.58 15.04 -10.68
C HIS A 203 -24.59 13.70 -11.44
N ILE A 204 -24.78 12.59 -10.75
CA ILE A 204 -24.81 11.24 -11.32
C ILE A 204 -26.13 10.96 -12.04
N ASN A 205 -27.27 11.24 -11.40
CA ASN A 205 -28.60 11.16 -12.01
C ASN A 205 -28.68 12.01 -13.27
N GLY A 206 -28.01 13.16 -13.28
CA GLY A 206 -27.88 14.01 -14.46
C GLY A 206 -27.13 13.35 -15.63
N ARG A 207 -26.24 12.37 -15.42
CA ARG A 207 -25.62 11.60 -16.52
C ARG A 207 -26.47 10.39 -16.92
N LEU A 208 -27.13 9.75 -15.95
CA LEU A 208 -28.03 8.63 -16.23
C LEU A 208 -29.27 9.08 -17.02
N ASN A 209 -29.77 10.30 -16.78
CA ASN A 209 -30.83 10.93 -17.59
C ASN A 209 -30.37 11.28 -19.02
N ASP A 210 -29.09 11.62 -19.22
CA ASP A 210 -28.50 11.85 -20.55
C ASP A 210 -28.28 10.53 -21.34
N GLY A 211 -28.62 9.37 -20.76
CA GLY A 211 -28.57 8.07 -21.42
C GLY A 211 -27.28 7.26 -21.20
N TYR A 212 -26.35 7.76 -20.38
CA TYR A 212 -25.10 7.05 -20.07
C TYR A 212 -25.32 5.89 -19.08
N THR A 213 -24.57 4.80 -19.22
CA THR A 213 -24.70 3.61 -18.36
C THR A 213 -23.88 3.74 -17.07
N ILE A 214 -24.23 2.95 -16.05
CA ILE A 214 -23.48 2.87 -14.78
C ILE A 214 -22.02 2.46 -15.02
N GLU A 215 -21.80 1.54 -15.96
CA GLU A 215 -20.47 1.05 -16.38
C GLU A 215 -19.63 2.18 -16.98
N GLU A 216 -20.21 2.99 -17.88
CA GLU A 216 -19.53 4.16 -18.47
C GLU A 216 -19.14 5.20 -17.42
N LEU A 217 -19.99 5.44 -16.42
CA LEU A 217 -19.68 6.32 -15.29
C LEU A 217 -18.54 5.76 -14.43
N CYS A 218 -18.54 4.45 -14.16
CA CYS A 218 -17.48 3.77 -13.42
C CYS A 218 -16.15 3.77 -14.20
N LEU A 219 -16.21 3.62 -15.52
CA LEU A 219 -15.03 3.66 -16.39
C LEU A 219 -14.36 5.04 -16.38
N VAL A 220 -15.15 6.13 -16.45
CA VAL A 220 -14.62 7.50 -16.32
C VAL A 220 -13.96 7.73 -14.96
N ILE A 221 -14.52 7.17 -13.88
CA ILE A 221 -13.89 7.21 -12.54
C ILE A 221 -12.52 6.54 -12.58
N SER A 222 -12.44 5.29 -13.04
CA SER A 222 -11.19 4.52 -13.08
C SER A 222 -10.12 5.22 -13.93
N GLN A 223 -10.50 5.72 -15.11
CA GLN A 223 -9.56 6.42 -15.99
C GLN A 223 -9.07 7.75 -15.41
N LYS A 224 -9.95 8.53 -14.75
CA LYS A 224 -9.54 9.79 -14.11
C LYS A 224 -8.78 9.58 -12.81
N GLN A 225 -8.96 8.45 -12.12
CA GLN A 225 -8.07 8.07 -11.02
C GLN A 225 -6.65 7.79 -11.52
N ILE A 226 -6.48 7.12 -12.65
CA ILE A 226 -5.16 6.89 -13.27
C ILE A 226 -4.53 8.22 -13.73
N GLU A 227 -5.31 9.07 -14.40
CA GLU A 227 -4.81 10.33 -14.99
C GLU A 227 -4.50 11.42 -13.95
N TRP A 228 -5.34 11.58 -12.91
CA TRP A 228 -5.25 12.70 -11.96
C TRP A 228 -4.91 12.26 -10.52
N GLY A 229 -5.05 10.98 -10.18
CA GLY A 229 -4.85 10.50 -8.80
C GLY A 229 -3.38 10.55 -8.35
N SER A 230 -2.46 10.33 -9.29
CA SER A 230 -1.01 10.44 -9.06
C SER A 230 -0.54 11.89 -8.86
N ASP A 231 -1.26 12.85 -9.45
CA ASP A 231 -0.94 14.27 -9.38
C ASP A 231 -1.59 14.91 -8.14
N GLY A 232 -0.81 15.18 -7.09
CA GLY A 232 -1.32 15.73 -5.83
C GLY A 232 -2.07 17.07 -5.95
N LYS A 233 -1.88 17.83 -7.03
CA LYS A 233 -2.67 19.05 -7.34
C LYS A 233 -3.97 18.76 -8.12
N MET A 234 -4.04 17.64 -8.84
CA MET A 234 -5.18 17.26 -9.67
C MET A 234 -6.14 16.31 -8.94
N ALA A 235 -5.63 15.47 -8.04
CA ALA A 235 -6.41 14.52 -7.25
C ALA A 235 -7.59 15.17 -6.49
N GLN A 236 -7.43 16.40 -5.99
CA GLN A 236 -8.52 17.16 -5.32
C GLN A 236 -9.74 17.42 -6.22
N TYR A 237 -9.58 17.34 -7.54
CA TYR A 237 -10.67 17.52 -8.50
C TYR A 237 -11.41 16.23 -8.83
N ILE A 238 -10.97 15.07 -8.31
CA ILE A 238 -11.64 13.77 -8.47
C ILE A 238 -12.83 13.68 -7.51
N ARG A 239 -13.91 14.39 -7.87
CA ARG A 239 -15.15 14.51 -7.09
C ARG A 239 -16.37 14.48 -8.02
N PRO A 240 -17.58 14.10 -7.54
CA PRO A 240 -18.76 13.94 -8.39
C PRO A 240 -19.08 15.18 -9.26
N SER A 241 -18.96 16.38 -8.69
CA SER A 241 -19.26 17.64 -9.37
C SER A 241 -18.29 18.01 -10.50
N THR A 242 -17.06 17.50 -10.49
CA THR A 242 -16.09 17.71 -11.56
C THR A 242 -16.18 16.60 -12.61
N LEU A 243 -16.19 15.33 -12.18
CA LEU A 243 -16.17 14.17 -13.08
C LEU A 243 -17.43 14.12 -13.93
N PHE A 244 -18.60 14.34 -13.32
CA PHE A 244 -19.90 14.26 -13.97
C PHE A 244 -20.41 15.63 -14.48
N LYS A 245 -19.50 16.58 -14.73
CA LYS A 245 -19.87 17.89 -15.31
C LYS A 245 -20.37 17.71 -16.75
N PRO A 246 -21.58 18.19 -17.12
CA PRO A 246 -22.18 17.90 -18.41
C PRO A 246 -21.30 18.26 -19.62
N SER A 247 -20.66 19.43 -19.59
CA SER A 247 -19.80 19.92 -20.68
C SER A 247 -18.42 19.25 -20.81
N LYS A 248 -18.10 18.27 -19.95
CA LYS A 248 -16.80 17.55 -19.97
C LYS A 248 -16.94 16.03 -19.94
N PHE A 249 -18.01 15.49 -19.36
CA PHE A 249 -18.22 14.05 -19.19
C PHE A 249 -18.10 13.25 -20.50
N SER A 250 -18.73 13.71 -21.59
CA SER A 250 -18.68 13.03 -22.90
C SER A 250 -17.24 12.85 -23.41
N GLY A 251 -16.41 13.90 -23.31
CA GLY A 251 -15.00 13.83 -23.70
C GLY A 251 -14.17 12.92 -22.81
N TYR A 252 -14.45 12.88 -21.50
CA TYR A 252 -13.78 11.93 -20.59
C TYR A 252 -14.15 10.48 -20.92
N LEU A 253 -15.41 10.21 -21.25
CA LEU A 253 -15.87 8.88 -21.64
C LEU A 253 -15.26 8.42 -22.97
N GLN A 254 -15.15 9.31 -23.96
CA GLN A 254 -14.54 8.99 -25.25
C GLN A 254 -13.05 8.60 -25.10
N VAL A 255 -12.30 9.33 -24.28
CA VAL A 255 -10.90 8.99 -23.96
C VAL A 255 -10.82 7.64 -23.23
N ALA A 256 -11.68 7.39 -22.24
CA ALA A 256 -11.66 6.14 -21.49
C ALA A 256 -11.99 4.92 -22.38
N LYS A 257 -13.01 5.01 -23.24
CA LYS A 257 -13.35 3.96 -24.22
C LYS A 257 -12.22 3.69 -25.23
N LEU A 258 -11.48 4.73 -25.63
CA LEU A 258 -10.33 4.56 -26.54
C LEU A 258 -9.20 3.77 -25.89
N LEU A 259 -8.95 4.00 -24.60
CA LEU A 259 -7.91 3.34 -23.81
C LEU A 259 -8.27 1.88 -23.50
N GLU A 260 -9.53 1.56 -23.18
CA GLU A 260 -9.96 0.16 -23.05
C GLU A 260 -9.80 -0.63 -24.35
N ARG A 261 -10.11 -0.02 -25.50
CA ARG A 261 -9.99 -0.69 -26.80
C ARG A 261 -8.54 -0.92 -27.23
N ASN A 262 -7.58 -0.19 -26.66
CA ASN A 262 -6.16 -0.33 -26.99
C ASN A 262 -5.26 -0.23 -25.74
N PRO A 263 -5.15 -1.32 -24.95
CA PRO A 263 -4.43 -1.33 -23.68
C PRO A 263 -2.89 -1.14 -23.80
N GLY A 264 -2.35 -0.93 -25.01
CA GLY A 264 -0.95 -0.56 -25.26
C GLY A 264 -0.71 0.93 -25.52
N SER A 265 -1.74 1.72 -25.84
CA SER A 265 -1.59 3.15 -26.10
C SER A 265 -1.84 3.96 -24.83
N ARG A 266 -0.77 4.27 -24.10
CA ARG A 266 -0.78 5.29 -23.03
C ARG A 266 -1.43 6.60 -23.53
N PRO A 267 -2.25 7.28 -22.72
CA PRO A 267 -2.83 8.57 -23.12
C PRO A 267 -1.72 9.59 -23.38
N VAL A 268 -1.82 10.33 -24.49
CA VAL A 268 -0.90 11.41 -24.85
C VAL A 268 -0.96 12.49 -23.77
N MET A 269 0.10 12.59 -22.98
CA MET A 269 0.26 13.62 -21.96
C MET A 269 0.64 14.95 -22.63
N PRO A 270 0.42 16.11 -21.97
CA PRO A 270 1.03 17.36 -22.40
C PRO A 270 2.56 17.24 -22.56
N ALA A 271 3.20 16.38 -21.76
CA ALA A 271 4.63 16.07 -21.86
C ALA A 271 5.04 15.33 -23.16
N ASP A 272 4.11 14.63 -23.84
CA ASP A 272 4.37 14.01 -25.14
C ASP A 272 4.35 15.06 -26.29
N PHE A 273 3.89 16.30 -26.04
CA PHE A 273 3.99 17.42 -26.99
C PHE A 273 5.32 18.19 -26.86
N ASP A 274 5.99 18.12 -25.71
CA ASP A 274 7.35 18.66 -25.52
C ASP A 274 8.44 17.72 -26.10
N ASP A 275 8.11 16.46 -26.39
CA ASP A 275 9.06 15.48 -26.95
C ASP A 275 9.17 15.60 -28.48
N ILE A 276 9.92 16.62 -28.93
CA ILE A 276 10.19 16.93 -30.35
C ILE A 276 11.18 15.91 -30.99
N SER A 277 11.48 14.78 -30.33
CA SER A 277 12.39 13.76 -30.86
C SER A 277 11.93 13.14 -32.19
N TRP A 278 10.63 13.12 -32.47
CA TRP A 278 10.07 12.67 -33.75
C TRP A 278 10.37 13.64 -34.90
N ALA A 279 10.40 14.95 -34.66
CA ALA A 279 10.68 15.94 -35.70
C ALA A 279 12.16 15.92 -36.14
N LYS A 280 13.08 15.63 -35.21
CA LYS A 280 14.51 15.45 -35.53
C LYS A 280 14.79 14.31 -36.53
N ASN A 281 13.87 13.37 -36.70
CA ASN A 281 13.99 12.28 -37.67
C ASN A 281 13.39 12.63 -39.05
N LEU A 282 12.82 13.84 -39.23
CA LEU A 282 12.23 14.30 -40.49
C LEU A 282 13.04 15.40 -41.20
N GLY A 283 14.16 15.86 -40.63
CA GLY A 283 15.13 16.71 -41.32
C GLY A 283 14.64 18.13 -41.64
N ILE A 284 13.82 18.71 -40.75
CA ILE A 284 13.41 20.12 -40.75
C ILE A 284 13.91 20.77 -39.45
#